data_AF-A0A6N6WNW3-F1
#
_entry.id   AF-A0A6N6WNW3-F1
#
_cell.length_a   1.000
_cell.length_b   1.000
_cell.length_c   1.000
_cell.angle_alpha   90.00
_cell.angle_beta   90.00
_cell.angle_gamma   90.00
#
_symmetry.space_group_name_H-M   'P 1'
#
loop_
_entity.id
_entity.type
_entity.pdbx_description
1 polymer ?
#
loop_
_entity_poly.entity_id
_entity_poly.type
_entity_poly.pdbx_seq_one_letter_code
_entity_poly.pdbx_strand_id
1 'polypeptide(L)'
;MSNLPAAVPQAVLGALLGQQTRQITLETALASDNLVVERFTATEAVSASFVLHIDCLSPSAHLDTAKLASQEVTLRLMQGDGKRRAWHGYVADCASLGGDGGLARYRLRVVPWLDRLRTRSDCFVYQDKTALEIIDDVFSEYPTAHYKIATTQPCAKRSICCQYRETDYAFVMRLLAEEGLSFRIEHEQSDDKQQQG
;
A
#
# COMPACT_ATOMS: atom_id res chain seq x y z
N MET A 1 5.11 -25.24 45.09
CA MET A 1 4.61 -23.92 44.70
C MET A 1 5.47 -23.42 43.55
N SER A 2 4.92 -23.42 42.35
CA SER A 2 5.65 -23.14 41.10
C SER A 2 5.87 -21.64 40.97
N ASN A 3 7.13 -21.21 40.97
CA ASN A 3 7.49 -19.81 40.77
C ASN A 3 7.44 -19.54 39.25
N LEU A 4 6.37 -18.90 38.77
CA LEU A 4 6.31 -18.39 37.40
C LEU A 4 7.40 -17.31 37.26
N PRO A 5 8.26 -17.36 36.22
CA PRO A 5 9.24 -16.31 36.01
C PRO A 5 8.53 -14.97 35.78
N ALA A 6 9.07 -13.90 36.37
CA ALA A 6 8.57 -12.55 36.23
C ALA A 6 8.45 -12.15 34.75
N ALA A 7 7.32 -11.54 34.38
CA ALA A 7 7.11 -10.99 33.04
C ALA A 7 8.24 -10.01 32.70
N VAL A 8 8.88 -10.20 31.53
CA VAL A 8 9.93 -9.30 31.05
C VAL A 8 9.34 -7.90 30.90
N PRO A 9 9.97 -6.84 31.45
CA PRO A 9 9.46 -5.48 31.31
C PRO A 9 9.34 -5.08 29.84
N GLN A 10 8.22 -4.45 29.48
CA GLN A 10 7.91 -4.03 28.10
C GLN A 10 9.01 -3.16 27.46
N ALA A 11 9.72 -2.36 28.28
CA ALA A 11 10.86 -1.55 27.84
C ALA A 11 12.05 -2.40 27.35
N VAL A 12 12.29 -3.57 27.95
CA VAL A 12 13.36 -4.50 27.55
C VAL A 12 13.01 -5.21 26.24
N LEU A 13 11.74 -5.59 26.07
CA LEU A 13 11.23 -6.14 24.80
C LEU A 13 11.29 -5.12 23.66
N GLY A 14 10.96 -3.85 23.92
CA GLY A 14 11.10 -2.75 22.95
C GLY A 14 12.54 -2.57 22.46
N ALA A 15 13.53 -2.70 23.35
CA ALA A 15 14.95 -2.60 22.96
C ALA A 15 15.41 -3.73 22.02
N LEU A 16 14.77 -4.90 22.06
CA LEU A 16 15.03 -6.04 21.15
C LEU A 16 14.30 -5.91 19.80
N LEU A 17 13.34 -4.98 19.71
CA LEU A 17 12.51 -4.74 18.53
C LEU A 17 13.04 -3.62 17.63
N GLY A 18 14.30 -3.21 17.77
CA GLY A 18 14.93 -2.25 16.84
C GLY A 18 14.87 -2.73 15.37
N GLN A 19 14.66 -1.77 14.46
CA GLN A 19 14.66 -2.03 13.01
C GLN A 19 16.04 -1.83 12.34
N GLN A 20 17.00 -1.21 13.04
CA GLN A 20 18.28 -0.73 12.47
C GLN A 20 19.14 -1.83 11.82
N THR A 21 19.10 -3.05 12.36
CA THR A 21 19.89 -4.20 11.88
C THR A 21 19.03 -5.25 11.17
N ARG A 22 17.76 -4.96 10.88
CA ARG A 22 16.84 -5.93 10.27
C ARG A 22 16.98 -5.98 8.75
N GLN A 23 16.86 -7.19 8.22
CA GLN A 23 16.75 -7.41 6.77
C GLN A 23 15.43 -6.86 6.21
N ILE A 24 14.36 -6.83 7.01
CA ILE A 24 13.06 -6.29 6.63
C ILE A 24 12.72 -5.14 7.57
N THR A 25 12.44 -3.97 7.01
CA THR A 25 12.04 -2.78 7.75
C THR A 25 10.73 -2.23 7.22
N LEU A 26 9.93 -1.64 8.11
CA LEU A 26 8.66 -1.02 7.80
C LEU A 26 8.63 0.40 8.36
N GLU A 27 8.52 1.37 7.47
CA GLU A 27 8.27 2.77 7.82
C GLU A 27 6.77 3.03 7.80
N THR A 28 6.26 3.65 8.87
CA THR A 28 4.85 4.01 9.03
C THR A 28 4.73 5.37 9.72
N ALA A 29 3.50 5.88 9.85
CA ALA A 29 3.21 7.06 10.67
C ALA A 29 3.43 6.85 12.19
N LEU A 30 3.60 5.60 12.64
CA LEU A 30 3.95 5.27 14.03
C LEU A 30 5.46 5.31 14.22
N ALA A 31 5.91 5.54 15.47
CA ALA A 31 7.33 5.44 15.81
C ALA A 31 7.91 4.05 15.46
N SER A 32 9.16 4.04 14.98
CA SER A 32 9.83 2.86 14.39
C SER A 32 9.85 1.61 15.28
N ASP A 33 9.80 1.80 16.60
CA ASP A 33 9.99 0.72 17.57
C ASP A 33 8.65 0.12 18.05
N ASN A 34 7.52 0.65 17.55
CA ASN A 34 6.18 0.18 17.92
C ASN A 34 5.64 -0.92 17.01
N LEU A 35 6.21 -1.11 15.82
CA LEU A 35 5.70 -2.07 14.85
C LEU A 35 6.82 -2.60 13.96
N VAL A 36 7.09 -3.90 14.08
CA VAL A 36 8.24 -4.54 13.44
C VAL A 36 7.79 -5.74 12.64
N VAL A 37 8.33 -5.91 11.42
CA VAL A 37 7.90 -7.00 10.55
C VAL A 37 8.39 -8.36 11.08
N GLU A 38 7.46 -9.29 11.25
CA GLU A 38 7.69 -10.72 11.50
C GLU A 38 7.79 -11.47 10.17
N ARG A 39 6.87 -11.21 9.25
CA ARG A 39 6.85 -11.75 7.89
C ARG A 39 6.01 -10.89 6.96
N PHE A 40 6.20 -11.04 5.65
CA PHE A 40 5.27 -10.48 4.68
C PHE A 40 5.05 -11.43 3.50
N THR A 41 3.96 -11.22 2.77
CA THR A 41 3.67 -11.85 1.49
C THR A 41 3.26 -10.76 0.51
N ALA A 42 3.89 -10.74 -0.65
CA ALA A 42 3.61 -9.78 -1.73
C ALA A 42 3.01 -10.52 -2.93
N THR A 43 1.87 -10.03 -3.43
CA THR A 43 1.29 -10.48 -4.70
C THR A 43 1.30 -9.31 -5.66
N GLU A 44 2.02 -9.46 -6.77
CA GLU A 44 2.18 -8.44 -7.83
C GLU A 44 1.83 -9.10 -9.18
N ALA A 45 1.17 -8.36 -10.07
CA ALA A 45 0.87 -8.81 -11.43
C ALA A 45 0.75 -7.63 -12.40
N VAL A 46 0.95 -7.89 -13.69
CA VAL A 46 0.70 -6.91 -14.74
C VAL A 46 -0.80 -6.67 -14.86
N SER A 47 -1.19 -5.41 -15.06
CA SER A 47 -2.58 -4.97 -15.14
C SER A 47 -3.43 -5.35 -13.92
N ALA A 48 -2.80 -5.43 -12.74
CA ALA A 48 -3.49 -5.68 -11.49
C ALA A 48 -2.89 -4.82 -10.37
N SER A 49 -3.72 -4.55 -9.37
CA SER A 49 -3.25 -3.95 -8.12
C SER A 49 -2.41 -4.95 -7.34
N PHE A 50 -1.31 -4.50 -6.74
CA PHE A 50 -0.55 -5.35 -5.81
C PHE A 50 -1.24 -5.40 -4.44
N VAL A 51 -0.97 -6.46 -3.69
CA VAL A 51 -1.34 -6.55 -2.28
C VAL A 51 -0.16 -7.06 -1.46
N LEU A 52 0.16 -6.34 -0.38
CA LEU A 52 1.06 -6.82 0.65
C LEU A 52 0.26 -7.20 1.89
N HIS A 53 0.49 -8.40 2.39
CA HIS A 53 0.08 -8.81 3.73
C HIS A 53 1.32 -8.81 4.61
N ILE A 54 1.36 -7.93 5.60
CA ILE A 54 2.52 -7.73 6.47
C ILE A 54 2.10 -8.09 7.89
N ASP A 55 2.67 -9.14 8.45
CA ASP A 55 2.49 -9.51 9.85
C ASP A 55 3.59 -8.83 10.66
N CYS A 56 3.18 -8.10 11.68
CA CYS A 56 4.05 -7.29 12.52
C CYS A 56 3.88 -7.66 13.99
N LEU A 57 4.97 -7.49 14.74
CA LEU A 57 5.02 -7.57 16.19
C LEU A 57 5.09 -6.16 16.79
N SER A 58 4.36 -5.97 17.88
CA SER A 58 4.39 -4.76 18.70
C SER A 58 4.59 -5.15 20.17
N PRO A 59 5.33 -4.35 20.95
CA PRO A 59 5.36 -4.52 22.40
C PRO A 59 4.03 -4.13 23.06
N SER A 60 3.10 -3.48 22.36
CA SER A 60 1.81 -3.04 22.89
C SER A 60 0.63 -3.75 22.21
N ALA A 61 -0.32 -4.24 23.02
CA ALA A 61 -1.59 -4.77 22.54
C ALA A 61 -2.63 -3.68 22.21
N HIS A 62 -2.31 -2.41 22.50
CA HIS A 62 -3.18 -1.25 22.30
C HIS A 62 -2.60 -0.28 21.26
N LEU A 63 -2.06 -0.82 20.18
CA LEU A 63 -1.59 -0.01 19.06
C LEU A 63 -2.72 0.87 18.52
N ASP A 64 -2.43 2.15 18.29
CA ASP A 64 -3.36 3.10 17.69
C ASP A 64 -3.48 2.83 16.18
N THR A 65 -4.28 1.83 15.82
CA THR A 65 -4.48 1.39 14.44
C THR A 65 -5.16 2.43 13.56
N ALA A 66 -5.90 3.37 14.16
CA ALA A 66 -6.52 4.49 13.44
C ALA A 66 -5.48 5.41 12.80
N LYS A 67 -4.31 5.58 13.44
CA LYS A 67 -3.18 6.32 12.85
C LYS A 67 -2.53 5.62 11.66
N LEU A 68 -2.75 4.32 11.48
CA LEU A 68 -2.25 3.58 10.32
C LEU A 68 -3.25 3.62 9.16
N ALA A 69 -4.55 3.72 9.44
CA ALA A 69 -5.59 3.65 8.44
C ALA A 69 -5.40 4.71 7.35
N SER A 70 -5.40 4.27 6.08
CA SER A 70 -5.22 5.12 4.90
C SER A 70 -3.90 5.90 4.84
N GLN A 71 -2.95 5.65 5.75
CA GLN A 71 -1.62 6.23 5.70
C GLN A 71 -0.72 5.43 4.76
N GLU A 72 0.23 6.13 4.16
CA GLU A 72 1.28 5.52 3.37
C GLU A 72 2.29 4.83 4.29
N VAL A 73 2.75 3.66 3.86
CA VAL A 73 3.80 2.88 4.52
C VAL A 73 4.80 2.40 3.47
N THR A 74 6.05 2.25 3.90
CA THR A 74 7.12 1.75 3.05
C THR A 74 7.73 0.49 3.65
N LEU A 75 7.55 -0.65 2.99
CA LEU A 75 8.24 -1.90 3.30
C LEU A 75 9.57 -1.93 2.54
N ARG A 76 10.66 -2.25 3.22
CA ARG A 76 11.97 -2.48 2.57
C ARG A 76 12.52 -3.85 2.91
N LEU A 77 13.13 -4.48 1.91
CA LEU A 77 13.86 -5.74 2.02
C LEU A 77 15.31 -5.54 1.58
N MET A 78 16.26 -5.85 2.46
CA MET A 78 17.67 -5.91 2.15
C MET A 78 17.93 -7.09 1.18
N GLN A 79 18.56 -6.80 0.05
CA GLN A 79 18.96 -7.77 -0.96
C GLN A 79 20.41 -8.22 -0.75
N GLY A 80 20.81 -9.29 -1.44
CA GLY A 80 22.16 -9.88 -1.31
C GLY A 80 23.30 -8.97 -1.81
N ASP A 81 22.98 -7.94 -2.60
CA ASP A 81 23.92 -6.93 -3.08
C ASP A 81 24.06 -5.72 -2.13
N GLY A 82 23.39 -5.76 -0.98
CA GLY A 82 23.40 -4.68 0.02
C GLY A 82 22.44 -3.52 -0.29
N LYS A 83 21.69 -3.57 -1.41
CA LYS A 83 20.63 -2.59 -1.70
C LYS A 83 19.33 -2.99 -1.02
N ARG A 84 18.42 -2.03 -0.91
CA ARG A 84 17.06 -2.27 -0.40
C ARG A 84 16.06 -2.21 -1.55
N ARG A 85 15.23 -3.25 -1.67
CA ARG A 85 14.01 -3.20 -2.49
C ARG A 85 12.90 -2.59 -1.65
N ALA A 86 12.25 -1.54 -2.15
CA ALA A 86 11.15 -0.86 -1.50
C ALA A 86 9.80 -1.16 -2.18
N TRP A 87 8.76 -1.23 -1.35
CA TRP A 87 7.35 -1.19 -1.76
C TRP A 87 6.64 -0.10 -0.98
N HIS A 88 5.96 0.78 -1.71
CA HIS A 88 5.17 1.89 -1.18
C HIS A 88 3.68 1.61 -1.40
N GLY A 89 2.87 1.85 -0.38
CA GLY A 89 1.42 1.74 -0.51
C GLY A 89 0.69 2.24 0.71
N TYR A 90 -0.63 2.22 0.64
CA TYR A 90 -1.52 2.68 1.68
C TYR A 90 -2.08 1.51 2.48
N VAL A 91 -2.19 1.67 3.79
CA VAL A 91 -2.84 0.68 4.65
C VAL A 91 -4.35 0.70 4.39
N ALA A 92 -4.85 -0.35 3.74
CA ALA A 92 -6.28 -0.55 3.53
C ALA A 92 -6.98 -1.17 4.74
N ASP A 93 -6.26 -2.02 5.49
CA ASP A 93 -6.79 -2.66 6.70
C ASP A 93 -5.67 -2.98 7.70
N CYS A 94 -6.01 -2.97 8.98
CA CYS A 94 -5.12 -3.31 10.09
C CYS A 94 -5.87 -4.15 11.12
N ALA A 95 -5.55 -5.45 11.18
CA ALA A 95 -6.18 -6.40 12.08
C ALA A 95 -5.27 -6.72 13.28
N SER A 96 -5.83 -6.78 14.49
CA SER A 96 -5.16 -7.36 15.66
C SER A 96 -5.34 -8.88 15.66
N LEU A 97 -4.24 -9.62 15.72
CA LEU A 97 -4.22 -11.09 15.70
C LEU A 97 -4.06 -11.71 17.09
N GLY A 98 -4.08 -10.88 18.15
CA GLY A 98 -3.86 -11.29 19.54
C GLY A 98 -2.40 -11.24 19.96
N GLY A 99 -2.13 -11.64 21.20
CA GLY A 99 -0.79 -11.59 21.80
C GLY A 99 -0.62 -12.62 22.91
N ASP A 100 0.62 -12.87 23.30
CA ASP A 100 1.01 -13.89 24.31
C ASP A 100 1.32 -13.30 25.69
N GLY A 101 1.03 -12.00 25.87
CA GLY A 101 1.34 -11.26 27.10
C GLY A 101 2.72 -10.58 27.09
N GLY A 102 3.58 -10.90 26.12
CA GLY A 102 4.83 -10.17 25.85
C GLY A 102 4.73 -9.31 24.60
N LEU A 103 4.27 -9.90 23.50
CA LEU A 103 4.11 -9.23 22.21
C LEU A 103 2.70 -9.38 21.68
N ALA A 104 2.24 -8.36 20.95
CA ALA A 104 0.99 -8.39 20.18
C ALA A 104 1.30 -8.48 18.69
N ARG A 105 0.49 -9.26 17.97
CA ARG A 105 0.58 -9.42 16.51
C ARG A 105 -0.48 -8.58 15.82
N TYR A 106 -0.07 -7.93 14.75
CA TYR A 106 -0.93 -7.16 13.85
C TYR A 106 -0.70 -7.60 12.42
N ARG A 107 -1.75 -7.53 11.58
CA ARG A 107 -1.65 -7.73 10.14
C ARG A 107 -2.07 -6.47 9.42
N LEU A 108 -1.17 -5.92 8.61
CA LEU A 108 -1.48 -4.86 7.67
C LEU A 108 -1.80 -5.45 6.30
N ARG A 109 -2.87 -4.96 5.67
CA ARG A 109 -3.12 -5.11 4.24
C ARG A 109 -2.76 -3.79 3.56
N VAL A 110 -1.70 -3.80 2.76
CA VAL A 110 -1.20 -2.61 2.06
C VAL A 110 -1.45 -2.76 0.56
N VAL A 111 -1.94 -1.69 -0.06
CA VAL A 111 -2.37 -1.63 -1.47
C VAL A 111 -1.93 -0.30 -2.10
N PRO A 112 -1.82 -0.19 -3.43
CA PRO A 112 -1.55 1.10 -4.09
C PRO A 112 -2.73 2.08 -3.93
N TRP A 113 -2.49 3.35 -4.29
CA TRP A 113 -3.56 4.35 -4.38
C TRP A 113 -4.70 3.91 -5.32
N LEU A 114 -4.40 3.08 -6.32
CA LEU A 114 -5.36 2.58 -7.31
C LEU A 114 -6.54 1.82 -6.66
N ASP A 115 -6.34 1.21 -5.48
CA ASP A 115 -7.43 0.54 -4.75
C ASP A 115 -8.49 1.54 -4.23
N ARG A 116 -8.17 2.83 -4.10
CA ARG A 116 -9.15 3.87 -3.73
C ARG A 116 -10.26 4.01 -4.76
N LEU A 117 -9.99 3.71 -6.03
CA LEU A 117 -10.99 3.74 -7.09
C LEU A 117 -12.09 2.66 -6.92
N ARG A 118 -11.91 1.71 -6.00
CA ARG A 118 -12.91 0.68 -5.69
C ARG A 118 -13.97 1.19 -4.71
N THR A 119 -13.75 2.33 -4.04
CA THR A 119 -14.65 2.82 -2.98
C THR A 119 -15.75 3.73 -3.51
N ARG A 120 -15.59 4.28 -4.73
CA ARG A 120 -16.59 5.11 -5.40
C ARG A 120 -17.21 4.35 -6.57
N SER A 121 -18.51 4.51 -6.75
CA SER A 121 -19.24 4.09 -7.95
C SER A 121 -20.09 5.24 -8.43
N ASP A 122 -20.10 5.45 -9.76
CA ASP A 122 -20.72 6.62 -10.37
C ASP A 122 -21.52 6.28 -11.64
N CYS A 123 -22.25 7.27 -12.14
CA CYS A 123 -22.91 7.29 -13.44
C CYS A 123 -22.54 8.60 -14.17
N PHE A 124 -21.61 8.52 -15.12
CA PHE A 124 -21.11 9.69 -15.84
C PHE A 124 -21.05 9.44 -17.35
N VAL A 125 -21.27 10.49 -18.14
CA VAL A 125 -21.21 10.45 -19.61
C VAL A 125 -20.06 11.33 -20.09
N TYR A 126 -19.09 10.72 -20.73
CA TYR A 126 -17.99 11.38 -21.43
C TYR A 126 -18.35 11.48 -22.92
N GLN A 127 -18.14 12.65 -23.51
CA GLN A 127 -18.38 12.89 -24.94
C GLN A 127 -17.09 13.40 -25.57
N ASP A 128 -16.82 12.93 -26.79
CA ASP A 128 -15.70 13.44 -27.57
C ASP A 128 -14.36 13.39 -26.80
N LYS A 129 -14.07 12.26 -26.14
CA LYS A 129 -12.81 12.00 -25.43
C LYS A 129 -12.21 10.65 -25.81
N THR A 130 -10.89 10.57 -25.74
CA THR A 130 -10.13 9.31 -25.81
C THR A 130 -10.19 8.58 -24.47
N ALA A 131 -9.93 7.27 -24.45
CA ALA A 131 -9.88 6.51 -23.19
C ALA A 131 -8.85 7.09 -22.20
N LEU A 132 -7.71 7.56 -22.67
CA LEU A 132 -6.67 8.12 -21.80
C LEU A 132 -7.08 9.47 -21.19
N GLU A 133 -7.77 10.33 -21.95
CA GLU A 133 -8.34 11.58 -21.40
C GLU A 133 -9.42 11.29 -20.35
N ILE A 134 -10.25 10.26 -20.57
CA ILE A 134 -11.26 9.84 -19.59
C ILE A 134 -10.58 9.29 -18.32
N ILE A 135 -9.54 8.47 -18.47
CA ILE A 135 -8.78 7.93 -17.33
C ILE A 135 -8.09 9.06 -16.55
N ASP A 136 -7.55 10.08 -17.25
CA ASP A 136 -6.96 11.27 -16.60
C ASP A 136 -8.02 12.05 -15.82
N ASP A 137 -9.21 12.29 -16.39
CA ASP A 137 -10.32 12.93 -15.67
C ASP A 137 -10.64 12.16 -14.38
N VAL A 138 -10.81 10.83 -14.46
CA VAL A 138 -11.11 9.98 -13.30
C VAL A 138 -9.99 10.06 -12.26
N PHE A 139 -8.72 9.96 -12.67
CA PHE A 139 -7.58 10.01 -11.76
C PHE A 139 -7.40 11.38 -11.11
N SER A 140 -7.79 12.47 -11.79
CA SER A 140 -7.67 13.84 -11.27
C SER A 140 -8.48 14.10 -10.00
N GLU A 141 -9.52 13.30 -9.75
CA GLU A 141 -10.36 13.38 -8.55
C GLU A 141 -9.69 12.75 -7.32
N TYR A 142 -8.55 12.09 -7.48
CA TYR A 142 -7.81 11.40 -6.42
C TYR A 142 -6.46 12.09 -6.17
N PRO A 143 -6.29 12.86 -5.07
CA PRO A 143 -5.05 13.58 -4.79
C PRO A 143 -3.80 12.69 -4.63
N THR A 144 -4.00 11.41 -4.32
CA THR A 144 -2.92 10.41 -4.20
C THR A 144 -2.59 9.73 -5.52
N ALA A 145 -3.30 10.05 -6.61
CA ALA A 145 -3.03 9.47 -7.91
C ALA A 145 -1.66 9.95 -8.40
N HIS A 146 -0.75 9.00 -8.57
CA HIS A 146 0.55 9.22 -9.17
C HIS A 146 0.75 8.19 -10.26
N TYR A 147 0.85 8.66 -11.50
CA TYR A 147 0.92 7.80 -12.68
C TYR A 147 1.59 8.52 -13.83
N LYS A 148 2.04 7.73 -14.81
CA LYS A 148 2.63 8.22 -16.06
C LYS A 148 2.08 7.41 -17.21
N ILE A 149 1.62 8.10 -18.26
CA ILE A 149 1.23 7.48 -19.51
C ILE A 149 2.48 7.27 -20.35
N ALA A 150 2.72 6.01 -20.75
CA ALA A 150 3.85 5.61 -21.58
C ALA A 150 3.36 4.80 -22.79
N THR A 151 2.44 5.36 -23.57
CA THR A 151 2.01 4.79 -24.85
C THR A 151 2.57 5.58 -26.03
N THR A 152 2.86 4.89 -27.13
CA THR A 152 3.23 5.50 -28.42
C THR A 152 2.09 5.54 -29.41
N GLN A 153 1.05 4.73 -29.21
CA GLN A 153 -0.12 4.66 -30.09
C GLN A 153 -1.22 5.58 -29.55
N PRO A 154 -1.81 6.45 -30.39
CA PRO A 154 -2.92 7.28 -29.97
C PRO A 154 -4.19 6.44 -29.80
N CYS A 155 -4.93 6.70 -28.71
CA CYS A 155 -6.24 6.12 -28.49
C CYS A 155 -7.28 6.79 -29.40
N ALA A 156 -8.25 6.02 -29.90
CA ALA A 156 -9.31 6.57 -30.72
C ALA A 156 -10.25 7.47 -29.87
N LYS A 157 -10.66 8.59 -30.46
CA LYS A 157 -11.65 9.47 -29.86
C LYS A 157 -13.03 8.80 -29.92
N ARG A 158 -13.68 8.68 -28.77
CA ARG A 158 -15.04 8.13 -28.66
C ARG A 158 -16.06 9.26 -28.78
N SER A 159 -17.09 9.05 -29.58
CA SER A 159 -18.22 10.00 -29.63
C SER A 159 -18.94 10.07 -28.29
N ILE A 160 -19.19 8.92 -27.66
CA ILE A 160 -19.75 8.83 -26.31
C ILE A 160 -19.16 7.63 -25.57
N CYS A 161 -18.92 7.79 -24.26
CA CYS A 161 -18.52 6.72 -23.37
C CYS A 161 -19.20 6.93 -22.01
N CYS A 162 -19.83 5.89 -21.48
CA CYS A 162 -20.52 5.96 -20.20
C CYS A 162 -19.81 5.11 -19.16
N GLN A 163 -19.64 5.65 -17.96
CA GLN A 163 -19.51 4.88 -16.74
C GLN A 163 -20.92 4.67 -16.18
N TYR A 164 -21.37 3.43 -16.01
CA TYR A 164 -22.74 3.16 -15.57
C TYR A 164 -22.79 2.17 -14.42
N ARG A 165 -23.03 2.68 -13.21
CA ARG A 165 -23.20 1.89 -11.98
C ARG A 165 -22.03 0.92 -11.72
N GLU A 166 -20.84 1.33 -12.12
CA GLU A 166 -19.60 0.60 -11.88
C GLU A 166 -18.65 1.46 -11.05
N THR A 167 -17.74 0.82 -10.34
CA THR A 167 -16.68 1.55 -9.61
C THR A 167 -15.72 2.21 -10.58
N ASP A 168 -15.08 3.30 -10.18
CA ASP A 168 -14.05 3.96 -11.00
C ASP A 168 -12.96 2.97 -11.40
N TYR A 169 -12.62 2.02 -10.51
CA TYR A 169 -11.62 1.00 -10.79
C TYR A 169 -12.09 0.10 -11.94
N ALA A 170 -13.31 -0.45 -11.85
CA ALA A 170 -13.89 -1.29 -12.89
C ALA A 170 -13.97 -0.56 -14.24
N PHE A 171 -14.35 0.72 -14.20
CA PHE A 171 -14.43 1.56 -15.40
C PHE A 171 -13.06 1.74 -16.07
N VAL A 172 -12.04 2.14 -15.30
CA VAL A 172 -10.66 2.30 -15.79
C VAL A 172 -10.11 0.98 -16.33
N MET A 173 -10.31 -0.13 -15.61
CA MET A 173 -9.87 -1.45 -16.07
C MET A 173 -10.52 -1.85 -17.40
N ARG A 174 -11.81 -1.56 -17.57
CA ARG A 174 -12.53 -1.80 -18.81
C ARG A 174 -11.98 -0.95 -19.96
N LEU A 175 -11.77 0.35 -19.76
CA LEU A 175 -11.22 1.24 -20.78
C LEU A 175 -9.81 0.82 -21.22
N LEU A 176 -8.94 0.46 -20.27
CA LEU A 176 -7.60 -0.04 -20.57
C LEU A 176 -7.66 -1.33 -21.42
N ALA A 177 -8.54 -2.27 -21.04
CA ALA A 177 -8.71 -3.52 -21.77
C ALA A 177 -9.26 -3.32 -23.20
N GLU A 178 -10.23 -2.42 -23.39
CA GLU A 178 -10.77 -2.06 -24.70
C GLU A 178 -9.71 -1.50 -25.66
N GLU A 179 -8.75 -0.73 -25.13
CA GLU A 179 -7.62 -0.18 -25.89
C GLU A 179 -6.43 -1.14 -26.00
N GLY A 180 -6.48 -2.31 -25.38
CA GLY A 180 -5.33 -3.24 -25.31
C GLY A 180 -4.15 -2.69 -24.51
N LEU A 181 -4.40 -1.76 -23.58
CA LEU A 181 -3.38 -1.14 -22.75
C LEU A 181 -3.17 -1.94 -21.46
N SER A 182 -1.91 -2.14 -21.11
CA SER A 182 -1.50 -2.71 -19.82
C SER A 182 -0.87 -1.66 -18.92
N PHE A 183 -0.92 -1.87 -17.61
CA PHE A 183 -0.17 -1.06 -16.66
C PHE A 183 0.66 -1.93 -15.72
N ARG A 184 1.65 -1.31 -15.08
CA ARG A 184 2.42 -1.88 -13.98
C ARG A 184 2.60 -0.81 -12.90
N ILE A 185 2.76 -1.25 -11.67
CA ILE A 185 3.05 -0.35 -10.55
C ILE A 185 4.56 -0.35 -10.34
N GLU A 186 5.14 0.84 -10.33
CA GLU A 186 6.56 1.05 -10.06
C GLU A 186 6.71 1.65 -8.67
N HIS A 187 7.68 1.13 -7.93
CA HIS A 187 8.06 1.65 -6.62
C HIS A 187 9.39 2.37 -6.76
N GLU A 188 9.47 3.59 -6.23
CA GLU A 188 10.75 4.28 -6.10
C GLU A 188 11.69 3.46 -5.20
N GLN A 189 12.97 3.35 -5.55
CA GLN A 189 13.94 2.53 -4.80
C GLN A 189 14.94 3.39 -4.03
N SER A 190 14.87 4.72 -4.18
CA SER A 190 15.69 5.69 -3.45
C SER A 190 15.40 5.61 -1.95
N ASP A 191 16.44 5.59 -1.12
CA ASP A 191 16.29 5.81 0.34
C ASP A 191 16.22 7.31 0.69
N ASP A 192 16.37 8.20 -0.30
CA ASP A 192 16.36 9.64 -0.09
C ASP A 192 14.95 10.14 0.22
N LYS A 193 14.69 10.35 1.52
CA LYS A 193 13.77 11.41 1.92
C LYS A 193 14.40 12.71 1.47
N GLN A 194 14.02 13.22 0.30
CA GLN A 194 14.26 14.62 -0.01
C GLN A 194 13.61 15.43 1.10
N GLN A 195 14.45 15.96 2.00
CA GLN A 195 14.11 17.06 2.89
C GLN A 195 13.73 18.24 2.01
N GLN A 196 12.45 18.32 1.63
CA GLN A 196 11.89 19.53 1.06
C GLN A 196 11.74 20.54 2.21
N GLY A 197 12.61 21.55 2.16
CA GLY A 197 12.40 22.83 2.84
C GLY A 197 11.44 23.73 2.09
#